data_AF-A0A507WCK0-F1
#
_entry.id   AF-A0A507WCK0-F1
#
_cell.length_a   1.000
_cell.length_b   1.000
_cell.length_c   1.000
_cell.angle_alpha   90.00
_cell.angle_beta   90.00
_cell.angle_gamma   90.00
#
_symmetry.space_group_name_H-M   'P 1'
#
loop_
_entity.id
_entity.type
_entity.pdbx_description
1 polymer ?
#
loop_
_entity_poly.entity_id
_entity_poly.type
_entity_poly.pdbx_seq_one_letter_code
_entity_poly.pdbx_strand_id
1 'polypeptide(L)'
;MTIEINFLELENQDFEFCVYIRPYFDSQKSDFYVVSLSKENKDISLENDSRQKFEVSYYSMLGFIERYVSSKENHFLTTWYISQKINENKKSFNITKVDSFSKNSPVFYVNSENLKEGSREVTLRPFYYKNLKLFGFIYGFHYKKEKLDEKLTKLDLINSFSLDVNGKSNKEQSYDVRKYLSSNFKRLIIPILSSINFNVKVKLLVVDNKDLYKVEYLGEKGVSNKSFLSVRNNGCYKNTSVSCFTFVFLERDRQFARDIYYALKGETFPEQFSGMKNMFNISLEKNNVNFLVLSDFEINENSDLISRIRSNSCGFLIFCLFSKDEDCVSNFYLSIKLECLRGNIPSQFLYKQKFLNKELLRWSISNIGLQVFAKAGGVPWAVRCSKNNEINKSIIIGIGTSHALDDQGNIKKYFAYAICSDSLGIFKFALPIAVSSSEQGYYNALDVGISELKNFIDRDTYKYVSIHMTENIKISEAKNLEVKIRNYFDNMNLFILKINRHHDFIGFSMTNHTVVSAGAFVKLSFSQYLIWTDGVDNMQIPNRRYASPLLVEFRFPEKNSLATVNKDIIMSVLQDIYILSLANWRGFNAEATPITLVYSKLIANFIKNIKNLPSNNDELVFPKTDLPWFL
;
A
#
# COMPACT_ATOMS: atom_id res chain seq x y z
N MET A 1 -8.92 23.83 -1.50
CA MET A 1 -7.92 23.83 -0.40
C MET A 1 -6.57 24.14 -1.02
N THR A 2 -5.62 24.70 -0.28
CA THR A 2 -4.24 24.92 -0.77
C THR A 2 -3.32 23.90 -0.11
N ILE A 3 -2.55 23.16 -0.92
CA ILE A 3 -1.62 22.14 -0.46
C ILE A 3 -0.18 22.62 -0.72
N GLU A 4 0.64 22.59 0.33
CA GLU A 4 2.09 22.63 0.22
C GLU A 4 2.62 21.20 0.14
N ILE A 5 3.54 20.92 -0.78
CA ILE A 5 4.30 19.68 -0.76
C ILE A 5 5.70 19.95 -0.25
N ASN A 6 6.33 18.92 0.31
CA ASN A 6 7.67 18.98 0.89
C ASN A 6 8.79 19.09 -0.15
N PHE A 7 8.66 20.03 -1.09
CA PHE A 7 9.63 20.32 -2.15
C PHE A 7 10.20 21.72 -1.96
N LEU A 8 11.53 21.81 -1.97
CA LEU A 8 12.30 23.05 -1.94
C LEU A 8 12.79 23.37 -3.36
N GLU A 9 12.21 24.41 -3.96
CA GLU A 9 12.55 24.85 -5.31
C GLU A 9 13.89 25.58 -5.33
N LEU A 10 14.77 25.25 -6.30
CA LEU A 10 15.96 26.06 -6.56
C LEU A 10 15.56 27.46 -7.03
N GLU A 11 16.28 28.50 -6.59
CA GLU A 11 16.06 29.86 -7.11
C GLU A 11 16.53 29.97 -8.56
N ASN A 12 17.71 29.41 -8.86
CA ASN A 12 18.20 29.31 -10.22
C ASN A 12 17.82 27.95 -10.85
N GLN A 13 16.96 28.00 -11.86
CA GLN A 13 16.51 26.84 -12.64
C GLN A 13 17.32 26.62 -13.91
N ASP A 14 18.13 27.60 -14.32
CA ASP A 14 18.92 27.58 -15.55
C ASP A 14 20.39 27.87 -15.22
N PHE A 15 21.16 26.81 -15.13
CA PHE A 15 22.59 26.87 -14.91
C PHE A 15 23.31 25.84 -15.78
N GLU A 16 24.58 26.10 -16.02
CA GLU A 16 25.49 25.15 -16.65
C GLU A 16 26.40 24.53 -15.61
N PHE A 17 26.82 23.30 -15.87
CA PHE A 17 27.77 22.60 -15.02
C PHE A 17 28.72 21.76 -15.87
N CYS A 18 29.93 21.61 -15.37
CA CYS A 18 30.97 20.83 -16.01
C CYS A 18 30.90 19.37 -15.55
N VAL A 19 31.01 18.44 -16.51
CA VAL A 19 31.21 17.01 -16.29
C VAL A 19 32.25 16.48 -17.28
N TYR A 20 32.81 15.31 -17.00
CA TYR A 20 33.72 14.63 -17.90
C TYR A 20 32.97 13.48 -18.56
N ILE A 21 33.00 13.38 -19.89
CA ILE A 21 32.24 12.37 -20.66
C ILE A 21 33.14 11.51 -21.55
N ARG A 22 32.70 10.27 -21.80
CA ARG A 22 33.32 9.36 -22.79
C ARG A 22 32.23 8.62 -23.56
N PRO A 23 32.33 8.44 -24.89
CA PRO A 23 31.37 7.65 -25.65
C PRO A 23 31.17 6.25 -25.04
N TYR A 24 29.90 5.87 -24.84
CA TYR A 24 29.54 4.54 -24.35
C TYR A 24 29.05 3.66 -25.51
N PHE A 25 29.61 2.47 -25.65
CA PHE A 25 29.21 1.46 -26.62
C PHE A 25 28.59 0.29 -25.85
N ASP A 26 27.39 -0.16 -26.25
CA ASP A 26 26.54 -1.13 -25.53
C ASP A 26 27.14 -2.57 -25.41
N SER A 27 28.44 -2.75 -25.61
CA SER A 27 29.13 -4.04 -25.61
C SER A 27 29.38 -4.61 -24.21
N GLN A 28 29.45 -3.78 -23.15
CA GLN A 28 29.64 -4.21 -21.76
C GLN A 28 28.95 -3.27 -20.76
N LYS A 29 28.60 -3.78 -19.58
CA LYS A 29 27.99 -2.99 -18.50
C LYS A 29 29.02 -1.99 -17.93
N SER A 30 28.71 -0.70 -17.97
CA SER A 30 29.57 0.36 -17.43
C SER A 30 29.53 0.44 -15.90
N ASP A 31 30.69 0.69 -15.30
CA ASP A 31 30.83 1.10 -13.90
C ASP A 31 30.47 2.59 -13.67
N PHE A 32 30.45 3.39 -14.74
CA PHE A 32 30.13 4.80 -14.71
C PHE A 32 28.63 5.06 -14.84
N TYR A 33 28.23 6.29 -14.53
CA TYR A 33 26.87 6.72 -14.82
C TYR A 33 26.72 6.94 -16.33
N VAL A 34 25.78 6.25 -16.97
CA VAL A 34 25.53 6.38 -18.40
C VAL A 34 24.32 7.28 -18.66
N VAL A 35 24.48 8.25 -19.55
CA VAL A 35 23.45 9.22 -19.91
C VAL A 35 23.40 9.46 -21.42
N SER A 36 22.22 9.78 -21.94
CA SER A 36 22.05 10.23 -23.33
C SER A 36 22.10 11.76 -23.40
N LEU A 37 23.01 12.29 -24.23
CA LEU A 37 23.19 13.73 -24.50
C LEU A 37 23.14 14.00 -26.01
N SER A 38 22.97 15.27 -26.41
CA SER A 38 23.08 15.65 -27.82
C SER A 38 24.53 15.52 -28.30
N LYS A 39 24.73 15.17 -29.58
CA LYS A 39 26.04 15.23 -30.23
C LYS A 39 26.46 16.69 -30.41
N GLU A 40 27.75 16.97 -30.29
CA GLU A 40 28.31 18.33 -30.45
C GLU A 40 28.36 18.79 -31.92
N ASN A 41 28.31 17.86 -32.88
CA ASN A 41 28.32 18.21 -34.31
C ASN A 41 26.92 18.62 -34.79
N LYS A 42 26.60 19.90 -34.62
CA LYS A 42 25.56 20.59 -35.39
C LYS A 42 26.06 20.83 -36.83
N ASP A 43 25.92 19.84 -37.70
CA ASP A 43 25.60 20.18 -39.08
C ASP A 43 24.09 20.36 -39.18
N ILE A 44 23.71 21.60 -39.45
CA ILE A 44 22.33 22.08 -39.56
C ILE A 44 21.78 21.54 -40.88
N SER A 45 21.28 20.31 -40.85
CA SER A 45 20.19 19.84 -41.70
C SER A 45 19.86 18.39 -41.35
N LEU A 46 18.56 18.13 -41.24
CA LEU A 46 17.88 16.84 -40.99
C LEU A 46 17.40 16.66 -39.53
N GLU A 47 16.07 16.65 -39.44
CA GLU A 47 15.20 16.51 -38.28
C GLU A 47 15.28 15.14 -37.58
N ASN A 48 16.48 14.70 -37.20
CA ASN A 48 16.63 13.53 -36.32
C ASN A 48 17.57 13.86 -35.16
N ASP A 49 16.97 14.01 -33.97
CA ASP A 49 17.61 14.20 -32.65
C ASP A 49 18.57 13.02 -32.34
N SER A 50 19.78 13.07 -32.92
CA SER A 50 20.75 11.98 -32.83
C SER A 50 21.49 12.00 -31.49
N ARG A 51 20.77 11.68 -30.40
CA ARG A 51 21.36 11.50 -29.08
C ARG A 51 22.38 10.35 -29.08
N GLN A 52 23.49 10.54 -28.37
CA GLN A 52 24.50 9.51 -28.12
C GLN A 52 24.60 9.23 -26.61
N LYS A 53 24.88 7.98 -26.24
CA LYS A 53 25.14 7.58 -24.86
C LYS A 53 26.59 7.89 -24.50
N PHE A 54 26.78 8.48 -23.32
CA PHE A 54 28.07 8.77 -22.73
C PHE A 54 28.15 8.21 -21.33
N GLU A 55 29.31 7.67 -20.98
CA GLU A 55 29.72 7.50 -19.59
C GLU A 55 30.07 8.88 -19.03
N VAL A 56 29.72 9.11 -17.78
CA VAL A 56 29.96 10.37 -17.08
C VAL A 56 30.80 10.14 -15.84
N SER A 57 31.84 10.95 -15.69
CA SER A 57 32.61 11.12 -14.48
C SER A 57 32.45 12.53 -13.94
N TYR A 58 32.46 12.64 -12.61
CA TYR A 58 32.45 13.93 -11.93
C TYR A 58 33.87 14.55 -11.86
N TYR A 59 34.90 13.70 -11.85
CA TYR A 59 36.30 14.12 -11.83
C TYR A 59 36.97 13.86 -13.18
N SER A 60 38.02 14.61 -13.48
CA SER A 60 38.87 14.38 -14.64
C SER A 60 39.50 13.00 -14.57
N MET A 61 39.38 12.23 -15.66
CA MET A 61 39.87 10.85 -15.77
C MET A 61 40.42 10.60 -17.17
N LEU A 62 41.39 9.68 -17.27
CA LEU A 62 41.99 9.31 -18.55
C LEU A 62 40.91 8.80 -19.53
N GLY A 63 40.86 9.40 -20.72
CA GLY A 63 39.92 9.04 -21.77
C GLY A 63 38.53 9.70 -21.66
N PHE A 64 38.30 10.55 -20.66
CA PHE A 64 37.11 11.40 -20.60
C PHE A 64 37.45 12.82 -21.04
N ILE A 65 36.55 13.46 -21.77
CA ILE A 65 36.67 14.86 -22.20
C ILE A 65 35.76 15.76 -21.36
N GLU A 66 36.23 16.97 -21.06
CA GLU A 66 35.44 17.97 -20.35
C GLU A 66 34.27 18.44 -21.23
N ARG A 67 33.07 18.55 -20.65
CA ARG A 67 31.88 19.08 -21.31
C ARG A 67 31.04 19.91 -20.36
N TYR A 68 30.64 21.08 -20.83
CA TYR A 68 29.64 21.92 -20.16
C TYR A 68 28.26 21.50 -20.62
N VAL A 69 27.37 21.26 -19.65
CA VAL A 69 26.01 20.77 -19.89
C VAL A 69 25.03 21.73 -19.23
N SER A 70 24.01 22.14 -19.99
CA SER A 70 22.89 22.90 -19.43
C SER A 70 22.05 22.01 -18.52
N SER A 71 21.60 22.57 -17.40
CA SER A 71 20.60 21.98 -16.49
C SER A 71 19.35 21.47 -17.22
N LYS A 72 18.98 22.04 -18.37
CA LYS A 72 17.81 21.64 -19.16
C LYS A 72 18.09 20.52 -20.17
N GLU A 73 19.36 20.22 -20.47
CA GLU A 73 19.71 19.22 -21.47
C GLU A 73 19.35 17.80 -21.01
N ASN A 74 19.65 17.47 -19.75
CA ASN A 74 19.27 16.20 -19.15
C ASN A 74 19.02 16.30 -17.64
N HIS A 75 17.74 16.32 -17.24
CA HIS A 75 17.35 16.48 -15.84
C HIS A 75 17.89 15.38 -14.89
N PHE A 76 18.16 14.17 -15.41
CA PHE A 76 18.76 13.10 -14.62
C PHE A 76 20.25 13.36 -14.35
N LEU A 77 20.96 13.90 -15.34
CA LEU A 77 22.35 14.30 -15.15
C LEU A 77 22.47 15.49 -14.20
N THR A 78 21.56 16.47 -14.29
CA THR A 78 21.53 17.62 -13.38
C THR A 78 21.30 17.19 -11.93
N THR A 79 20.33 16.31 -11.68
CA THR A 79 20.08 15.78 -10.33
C THR A 79 21.24 14.92 -9.83
N TRP A 80 21.87 14.13 -10.70
CA TRP A 80 23.10 13.41 -10.38
C TRP A 80 24.25 14.35 -10.02
N TYR A 81 24.47 15.43 -10.77
CA TYR A 81 25.52 16.43 -10.52
C TYR A 81 25.34 17.12 -9.17
N ILE A 82 24.12 17.58 -8.86
CA ILE A 82 23.77 18.16 -7.56
C ILE A 82 24.08 17.14 -6.44
N SER A 83 23.77 15.86 -6.67
CA SER A 83 24.07 14.80 -5.71
C SER A 83 25.57 14.62 -5.47
N GLN A 84 26.40 14.74 -6.52
CA GLN A 84 27.86 14.68 -6.38
C GLN A 84 28.39 15.85 -5.54
N LYS A 85 27.91 17.08 -5.78
CA LYS A 85 28.26 18.27 -4.98
C LYS A 85 27.97 18.08 -3.48
N ILE A 86 26.84 17.48 -3.15
CA ILE A 86 26.48 17.16 -1.75
C ILE A 86 27.41 16.07 -1.19
N ASN A 87 27.70 15.02 -1.98
CA ASN A 87 28.59 13.93 -1.57
C ASN A 87 30.02 14.40 -1.27
N GLU A 88 30.58 15.32 -2.07
CA GLU A 88 31.92 15.89 -1.81
C GLU A 88 31.99 16.56 -0.43
N ASN A 89 30.89 17.16 0.00
CA ASN A 89 30.77 17.92 1.24
C ASN A 89 30.08 17.11 2.36
N LYS A 90 30.01 15.78 2.23
CA LYS A 90 29.26 14.91 3.15
C LYS A 90 29.66 15.10 4.63
N LYS A 91 30.97 15.26 4.89
CA LYS A 91 31.50 15.45 6.24
C LYS A 91 31.14 16.80 6.84
N SER A 92 31.29 17.89 6.09
CA SER A 92 30.95 19.24 6.55
C SER A 92 29.44 19.39 6.79
N PHE A 93 28.62 18.64 6.06
CA PHE A 93 27.17 18.66 6.18
C PHE A 93 26.59 17.71 7.23
N ASN A 94 27.43 17.04 8.04
CA ASN A 94 27.00 16.10 9.07
C ASN A 94 26.02 15.04 8.53
N ILE A 95 26.29 14.52 7.33
CA ILE A 95 25.44 13.52 6.68
C ILE A 95 25.74 12.14 7.25
N THR A 96 24.77 11.54 7.91
CA THR A 96 24.90 10.26 8.62
C THR A 96 24.72 9.06 7.71
N LYS A 97 23.89 9.20 6.67
CA LYS A 97 23.53 8.11 5.74
C LYS A 97 23.24 8.69 4.35
N VAL A 98 23.50 7.87 3.32
CA VAL A 98 23.09 8.15 1.95
C VAL A 98 22.44 6.90 1.39
N ASP A 99 21.16 6.98 1.02
CA ASP A 99 20.45 5.88 0.38
C ASP A 99 20.47 6.06 -1.14
N SER A 100 21.28 5.27 -1.83
CA SER A 100 21.57 5.37 -3.26
C SER A 100 20.75 4.43 -4.15
N PHE A 101 19.56 4.01 -3.70
CA PHE A 101 18.64 3.17 -4.49
C PHE A 101 18.36 3.75 -5.90
N SER A 102 18.30 5.08 -6.01
CA SER A 102 18.33 5.78 -7.29
C SER A 102 19.70 6.41 -7.49
N LYS A 103 20.48 5.88 -8.45
CA LYS A 103 21.85 6.36 -8.75
C LYS A 103 21.95 7.89 -8.97
N ASN A 104 20.86 8.52 -9.41
CA ASN A 104 20.86 9.94 -9.81
C ASN A 104 20.13 10.85 -8.83
N SER A 105 19.46 10.27 -7.83
CA SER A 105 18.62 10.98 -6.88
C SER A 105 18.63 10.22 -5.54
N PRO A 106 19.80 10.10 -4.90
CA PRO A 106 19.93 9.50 -3.58
C PRO A 106 19.26 10.37 -2.51
N VAL A 107 18.93 9.75 -1.38
CA VAL A 107 18.43 10.46 -0.19
C VAL A 107 19.61 10.69 0.76
N PHE A 108 19.85 11.95 1.09
CA PHE A 108 20.85 12.38 2.07
C PHE A 108 20.19 12.60 3.43
N TYR A 109 20.74 11.99 4.48
CA TYR A 109 20.24 12.14 5.85
C TYR A 109 21.18 13.08 6.61
N VAL A 110 20.70 14.28 6.90
CA VAL A 110 21.44 15.34 7.59
C VAL A 110 21.05 15.33 9.06
N ASN A 111 22.00 15.08 9.96
CA ASN A 111 21.71 15.10 11.39
C ASN A 111 21.43 16.52 11.88
N SER A 112 20.33 16.67 12.62
CA SER A 112 19.90 17.98 13.12
C SER A 112 19.98 18.10 14.65
N GLU A 113 19.75 17.00 15.35
CA GLU A 113 19.59 16.93 16.80
C GLU A 113 19.92 15.50 17.27
N ASN A 114 20.87 15.38 18.20
CA ASN A 114 21.18 14.13 18.88
C ASN A 114 20.34 14.02 20.16
N LEU A 115 19.65 12.89 20.32
CA LEU A 115 18.85 12.53 21.47
C LEU A 115 19.48 11.31 22.17
N LYS A 116 18.96 10.95 23.33
CA LYS A 116 19.50 9.83 24.11
C LYS A 116 19.24 8.47 23.44
N GLU A 117 18.09 8.28 22.79
CA GLU A 117 17.68 7.01 22.17
C GLU A 117 17.96 6.95 20.65
N GLY A 118 18.43 8.04 20.06
CA GLY A 118 18.59 8.19 18.62
C GLY A 118 18.85 9.63 18.18
N SER A 119 18.60 9.94 16.92
CA SER A 119 18.75 11.29 16.39
C SER A 119 17.57 11.67 15.50
N ARG A 120 17.26 12.97 15.48
CA ARG A 120 16.34 13.54 14.50
C ARG A 120 17.13 14.11 13.34
N GLU A 121 16.77 13.65 12.16
CA GLU A 121 17.45 13.95 10.92
C GLU A 121 16.48 14.64 9.97
N VAL A 122 17.07 15.33 9.02
CA VAL A 122 16.37 15.95 7.91
C VAL A 122 16.82 15.25 6.64
N THR A 123 15.88 14.85 5.80
CA THR A 123 16.19 14.21 4.52
C THR A 123 16.19 15.23 3.40
N LEU A 124 17.17 15.11 2.51
CA LEU A 124 17.31 15.95 1.33
C LEU A 124 17.55 15.05 0.13
N ARG A 125 16.71 15.18 -0.90
CA ARG A 125 16.83 14.36 -2.13
C ARG A 125 16.73 15.26 -3.36
N PRO A 126 17.80 15.39 -4.17
CA PRO A 126 17.74 16.12 -5.44
C PRO A 126 16.64 15.56 -6.34
N PHE A 127 15.76 16.43 -6.84
CA PHE A 127 14.55 16.01 -7.54
C PHE A 127 14.17 17.00 -8.65
N TYR A 128 13.59 16.47 -9.73
CA TYR A 128 13.03 17.26 -10.82
C TYR A 128 11.51 17.09 -10.89
N TYR A 129 10.78 18.13 -10.53
CA TYR A 129 9.33 18.19 -10.54
C TYR A 129 8.81 18.38 -11.97
N LYS A 130 8.56 17.28 -12.66
CA LYS A 130 8.27 17.25 -14.10
C LYS A 130 7.05 18.08 -14.53
N ASN A 131 5.98 18.09 -13.73
CA ASN A 131 4.76 18.81 -14.12
C ASN A 131 4.95 20.34 -14.14
N LEU A 132 5.83 20.87 -13.28
CA LEU A 132 6.16 22.31 -13.20
C LEU A 132 7.52 22.65 -13.82
N LYS A 133 8.28 21.62 -14.25
CA LYS A 133 9.64 21.73 -14.80
C LYS A 133 10.64 22.40 -13.85
N LEU A 134 10.56 22.08 -12.56
CA LEU A 134 11.39 22.68 -11.51
C LEU A 134 12.43 21.69 -10.97
N PHE A 135 13.68 22.12 -10.87
CA PHE A 135 14.71 21.51 -10.04
C PHE A 135 14.60 21.96 -8.59
N GLY A 136 14.92 21.06 -7.69
CA GLY A 136 14.85 21.29 -6.26
C GLY A 136 15.17 20.04 -5.46
N PHE A 137 14.64 19.99 -4.25
CA PHE A 137 14.84 18.88 -3.33
C PHE A 137 13.54 18.44 -2.69
N ILE A 138 13.33 17.13 -2.59
CA ILE A 138 12.37 16.60 -1.61
C ILE A 138 13.01 16.72 -0.23
N TYR A 139 12.27 17.33 0.68
CA TYR A 139 12.73 17.78 1.99
C TYR A 139 11.89 17.14 3.08
N GLY A 140 12.44 16.18 3.83
CA GLY A 140 11.67 15.33 4.73
C GLY A 140 12.24 15.23 6.14
N PHE A 141 11.48 14.56 7.00
CA PHE A 141 11.86 14.25 8.37
C PHE A 141 12.19 12.76 8.48
N HIS A 142 13.23 12.44 9.23
CA HIS A 142 13.58 11.06 9.58
C HIS A 142 13.99 10.98 11.04
N TYR A 143 13.56 9.93 11.73
CA TYR A 143 14.09 9.57 13.04
C TYR A 143 14.96 8.35 12.92
N LYS A 144 16.23 8.48 13.29
CA LYS A 144 17.19 7.39 13.30
C LYS A 144 17.32 6.86 14.73
N LYS A 145 16.92 5.61 14.93
CA LYS A 145 17.21 4.90 16.18
C LYS A 145 18.70 4.53 16.23
N GLU A 146 19.31 4.65 17.41
CA GLU A 146 20.73 4.31 17.60
C GLU A 146 20.96 2.79 17.53
N LYS A 147 20.16 2.01 18.27
CA LYS A 147 20.23 0.54 18.29
C LYS A 147 19.15 -0.09 17.42
N LEU A 148 19.52 -0.47 16.20
CA LEU A 148 18.59 -0.99 15.19
C LEU A 148 17.96 -2.34 15.55
N ASP A 149 18.65 -3.19 16.31
CA ASP A 149 18.19 -4.56 16.62
C ASP A 149 17.22 -4.63 17.81
N GLU A 150 17.10 -3.55 18.58
CA GLU A 150 16.19 -3.50 19.73
C GLU A 150 14.78 -3.07 19.29
N LYS A 151 13.74 -3.54 19.99
CA LYS A 151 12.34 -3.07 19.79
C LYS A 151 12.23 -1.56 20.00
N LEU A 152 11.34 -0.91 19.25
CA LEU A 152 11.05 0.52 19.43
C LEU A 152 10.53 0.78 20.85
N THR A 153 11.16 1.73 21.54
CA THR A 153 10.73 2.19 22.85
C THR A 153 9.61 3.23 22.73
N LYS A 154 8.91 3.50 23.84
CA LYS A 154 7.93 4.60 23.89
C LYS A 154 8.57 5.94 23.48
N LEU A 155 9.83 6.17 23.90
CA LEU A 155 10.55 7.41 23.64
C LEU A 155 10.99 7.51 22.18
N ASP A 156 11.39 6.41 21.53
CA ASP A 156 11.59 6.36 20.07
C ASP A 156 10.33 6.79 19.30
N LEU A 157 9.16 6.31 19.75
CA LEU A 157 7.89 6.66 19.13
C LEU A 157 7.50 8.12 19.35
N ILE A 158 7.87 8.73 20.49
CA ILE A 158 7.69 10.17 20.73
C ILE A 158 8.66 10.98 19.86
N ASN A 159 9.93 10.59 19.82
CA ASN A 159 10.98 11.30 19.08
C ASN A 159 10.75 11.26 17.57
N SER A 160 10.11 10.20 17.05
CA SER A 160 9.64 10.06 15.67
C SER A 160 8.29 10.73 15.36
N PHE A 161 7.71 11.46 16.32
CA PHE A 161 6.36 12.03 16.25
C PHE A 161 5.23 11.02 16.01
N SER A 162 5.47 9.72 16.23
CA SER A 162 4.43 8.70 16.17
C SER A 162 3.47 8.77 17.36
N LEU A 163 4.01 9.09 18.54
CA LEU A 163 3.27 9.36 19.77
C LEU A 163 3.43 10.82 20.21
N ASP A 164 2.43 11.33 20.91
CA ASP A 164 2.49 12.62 21.60
C ASP A 164 3.32 12.51 22.89
N VAL A 165 3.54 13.65 23.57
CA VAL A 165 4.30 13.72 24.82
C VAL A 165 3.72 12.84 25.95
N ASN A 166 2.44 12.50 25.89
CA ASN A 166 1.78 11.62 26.87
C ASN A 166 1.91 10.13 26.50
N GLY A 167 2.38 9.83 25.29
CA GLY A 167 2.49 8.48 24.75
C GLY A 167 1.23 7.96 24.08
N LYS A 168 0.30 8.84 23.68
CA LYS A 168 -0.86 8.48 22.86
C LYS A 168 -0.54 8.71 21.39
N SER A 169 -1.31 8.15 20.48
CA SER A 169 -1.12 8.38 19.04
C SER A 169 -1.13 9.88 18.73
N ASN A 170 -0.09 10.37 18.06
CA ASN A 170 0.03 11.79 17.75
C ASN A 170 -0.98 12.21 16.68
N LYS A 171 -1.98 12.98 17.08
CA LYS A 171 -3.03 13.50 16.19
C LYS A 171 -2.53 14.68 15.35
N GLU A 172 -1.50 15.38 15.82
CA GLU A 172 -0.91 16.56 15.18
C GLU A 172 0.43 16.24 14.49
N GLN A 173 0.69 14.97 14.15
CA GLN A 173 1.95 14.55 13.54
C GLN A 173 2.34 15.39 12.32
N SER A 174 1.39 15.68 11.42
CA SER A 174 1.65 16.51 10.24
C SER A 174 2.14 17.91 10.62
N TYR A 175 1.56 18.50 11.68
CA TYR A 175 1.93 19.82 12.16
C TYR A 175 3.32 19.81 12.79
N ASP A 176 3.61 18.82 13.64
CA ASP A 176 4.92 18.67 14.29
C ASP A 176 6.03 18.47 13.25
N VAL A 177 5.80 17.63 12.24
CA VAL A 177 6.73 17.44 11.12
C VAL A 177 6.93 18.75 10.35
N ARG A 178 5.85 19.45 9.98
CA ARG A 178 5.94 20.74 9.25
C ARG A 178 6.71 21.80 10.04
N LYS A 179 6.47 21.87 11.36
CA LYS A 179 7.15 22.79 12.29
C LYS A 179 8.63 22.46 12.42
N TYR A 180 8.97 21.17 12.57
CA TYR A 180 10.34 20.70 12.64
C TYR A 180 11.11 21.02 11.35
N LEU A 181 10.51 20.76 10.17
CA LEU A 181 11.09 21.10 8.88
C LEU A 181 11.36 22.62 8.77
N SER A 182 10.39 23.44 9.17
CA SER A 182 10.56 24.90 9.12
C SER A 182 11.68 25.41 10.01
N SER A 183 11.79 24.83 11.21
CA SER A 183 12.80 25.23 12.20
C SER A 183 14.22 24.87 11.73
N ASN A 184 14.37 23.75 11.03
CA ASN A 184 15.65 23.29 10.51
C ASN A 184 16.02 23.88 9.15
N PHE A 185 15.05 24.42 8.42
CA PHE A 185 15.28 24.91 7.08
C PHE A 185 16.26 26.09 7.02
N LYS A 186 16.02 27.16 7.80
CA LYS A 186 16.94 28.30 7.88
C LYS A 186 18.26 27.96 8.57
N ARG A 187 18.19 27.12 9.61
CA ARG A 187 19.35 26.78 10.46
C ARG A 187 20.36 25.87 9.78
N LEU A 188 19.90 24.89 9.00
CA LEU A 188 20.75 23.83 8.45
C LEU A 188 20.79 23.86 6.93
N ILE A 189 19.64 23.90 6.27
CA ILE A 189 19.56 23.61 4.83
C ILE A 189 20.04 24.78 3.98
N ILE A 190 19.68 26.01 4.33
CA ILE A 190 20.15 27.20 3.59
C ILE A 190 21.69 27.26 3.62
N PRO A 191 22.38 27.20 4.78
CA PRO A 191 23.85 27.18 4.81
C PRO A 191 24.48 26.05 4.00
N ILE A 192 23.93 24.83 4.12
CA ILE A 192 24.43 23.65 3.39
C ILE A 192 24.37 23.90 1.88
N LEU A 193 23.20 24.29 1.36
CA LEU A 193 23.00 24.46 -0.08
C LEU A 193 23.78 25.66 -0.63
N SER A 194 23.79 26.79 0.08
CA SER A 194 24.54 27.97 -0.36
C SER A 194 26.04 27.71 -0.42
N SER A 195 26.61 26.87 0.45
CA SER A 195 28.03 26.52 0.41
C SER A 195 28.45 25.72 -0.85
N ILE A 196 27.50 25.09 -1.53
CA ILE A 196 27.70 24.41 -2.81
C ILE A 196 27.08 25.17 -3.99
N ASN A 197 26.89 26.49 -3.83
CA ASN A 197 26.35 27.41 -4.85
C ASN A 197 24.92 27.09 -5.32
N PHE A 198 24.11 26.45 -4.48
CA PHE A 198 22.69 26.26 -4.74
C PHE A 198 21.85 27.06 -3.73
N ASN A 199 21.02 27.97 -4.22
CA ASN A 199 20.04 28.66 -3.39
C ASN A 199 18.64 28.09 -3.64
N VAL A 200 17.82 28.05 -2.59
CA VAL A 200 16.45 27.55 -2.62
C VAL A 200 15.49 28.61 -2.11
N LYS A 201 14.28 28.66 -2.68
CA LYS A 201 13.22 29.55 -2.20
C LYS A 201 12.90 29.25 -0.75
N VAL A 202 12.70 30.30 0.06
CA VAL A 202 12.50 30.17 1.51
C VAL A 202 11.06 29.74 1.88
N LYS A 203 10.51 28.74 1.19
CA LYS A 203 9.18 28.16 1.45
C LYS A 203 9.05 26.79 0.78
N LEU A 204 8.15 25.97 1.31
CA LEU A 204 7.70 24.78 0.60
C LEU A 204 6.88 25.16 -0.64
N LEU A 205 6.92 24.30 -1.65
CA LEU A 205 6.19 24.52 -2.89
C LEU A 205 4.68 24.33 -2.69
N VAL A 206 3.92 25.39 -2.93
CA VAL A 206 2.46 25.34 -3.06
C VAL A 206 2.13 24.77 -4.44
N VAL A 207 1.24 23.79 -4.49
CA VAL A 207 0.85 23.11 -5.73
C VAL A 207 -0.65 23.19 -5.98
N ASP A 208 -0.99 23.25 -7.26
CA ASP A 208 -2.35 23.05 -7.72
C ASP A 208 -2.80 21.64 -7.35
N ASN A 209 -3.93 21.57 -6.64
CA ASN A 209 -4.58 20.34 -6.26
C ASN A 209 -6.01 20.34 -6.76
N LYS A 210 -6.56 19.15 -6.91
CA LYS A 210 -7.96 18.93 -7.25
C LYS A 210 -8.54 17.91 -6.29
N ASP A 211 -9.85 17.98 -6.11
CA ASP A 211 -10.59 17.02 -5.31
C ASP A 211 -11.25 15.98 -6.22
N LEU A 212 -11.12 14.73 -5.83
CA LEU A 212 -11.94 13.63 -6.31
C LEU A 212 -13.40 13.87 -5.88
N TYR A 213 -14.33 13.20 -6.56
CA TYR A 213 -15.73 13.29 -6.20
C TYR A 213 -15.96 12.70 -4.81
N LYS A 214 -16.84 13.37 -4.06
CA LYS A 214 -17.35 12.84 -2.80
C LYS A 214 -17.99 11.49 -3.04
N VAL A 215 -17.87 10.62 -2.04
CA VAL A 215 -18.42 9.27 -2.09
C VAL A 215 -19.53 9.07 -1.08
N GLU A 216 -20.35 8.07 -1.35
CA GLU A 216 -21.42 7.60 -0.48
C GLU A 216 -21.33 6.08 -0.31
N TYR A 217 -21.65 5.62 0.88
CA TYR A 217 -21.77 4.21 1.22
C TYR A 217 -23.20 3.74 0.92
N LEU A 218 -23.32 2.68 0.13
CA LEU A 218 -24.58 2.07 -0.27
C LEU A 218 -24.91 0.88 0.64
N GLY A 219 -26.08 0.92 1.25
CA GLY A 219 -26.74 -0.23 1.90
C GLY A 219 -27.92 -0.72 1.06
N GLU A 220 -28.69 -1.66 1.61
CA GLU A 220 -29.88 -2.23 0.95
C GLU A 220 -30.94 -1.16 0.64
N LYS A 221 -31.22 -0.29 1.62
CA LYS A 221 -32.38 0.62 1.61
C LYS A 221 -32.03 2.07 1.29
N GLY A 222 -30.75 2.39 1.10
CA GLY A 222 -30.33 3.77 0.89
C GLY A 222 -28.83 4.00 1.07
N VAL A 223 -28.47 5.28 1.21
CA VAL A 223 -27.08 5.73 1.23
C VAL A 223 -26.71 6.42 2.54
N SER A 224 -25.42 6.49 2.83
CA SER A 224 -24.87 7.17 4.01
C SER A 224 -23.48 7.72 3.73
N ASN A 225 -23.02 8.66 4.54
CA ASN A 225 -21.67 9.22 4.47
C ASN A 225 -20.62 8.42 5.27
N LYS A 226 -21.05 7.39 6.02
CA LYS A 226 -20.18 6.50 6.81
C LYS A 226 -20.61 5.06 6.64
N SER A 227 -19.65 4.14 6.52
CA SER A 227 -19.88 2.69 6.41
C SER A 227 -20.73 2.12 7.55
N PHE A 228 -20.41 2.49 8.79
CA PHE A 228 -21.15 2.03 9.97
C PHE A 228 -22.62 2.46 9.96
N LEU A 229 -22.89 3.74 9.62
CA LEU A 229 -24.25 4.25 9.52
C LEU A 229 -25.01 3.62 8.36
N SER A 230 -24.34 3.37 7.24
CA SER A 230 -24.91 2.66 6.10
C SER A 230 -25.46 1.30 6.52
N VAL A 231 -24.62 0.47 7.15
CA VAL A 231 -25.04 -0.86 7.59
C VAL A 231 -26.12 -0.78 8.67
N ARG A 232 -25.92 0.06 9.69
CA ARG A 232 -26.84 0.16 10.83
C ARG A 232 -28.23 0.67 10.46
N ASN A 233 -28.31 1.68 9.60
CA ASN A 233 -29.56 2.36 9.30
C ASN A 233 -30.22 1.87 8.00
N ASN A 234 -29.41 1.48 7.01
CA ASN A 234 -29.89 1.11 5.68
C ASN A 234 -29.77 -0.38 5.37
N GLY A 235 -29.21 -1.19 6.28
CA GLY A 235 -28.93 -2.61 6.05
C GLY A 235 -27.72 -2.85 5.15
N CYS A 236 -27.36 -4.12 4.98
CA CYS A 236 -26.21 -4.53 4.18
C CYS A 236 -26.51 -4.51 2.68
N TYR A 237 -25.56 -4.08 1.85
CA TYR A 237 -25.74 -4.04 0.39
C TYR A 237 -26.18 -5.38 -0.23
N LYS A 238 -25.65 -6.51 0.25
CA LYS A 238 -26.08 -7.86 -0.12
C LYS A 238 -26.07 -8.77 1.10
N ASN A 239 -27.20 -9.43 1.36
CA ASN A 239 -27.33 -10.40 2.46
C ASN A 239 -26.59 -11.72 2.18
N THR A 240 -26.41 -12.53 3.22
CA THR A 240 -25.87 -13.90 3.14
C THR A 240 -26.91 -14.91 3.64
N SER A 241 -26.78 -16.16 3.21
CA SER A 241 -27.65 -17.30 3.55
C SER A 241 -27.10 -18.18 4.67
N VAL A 242 -26.06 -17.75 5.39
CA VAL A 242 -25.49 -18.55 6.50
C VAL A 242 -26.55 -18.84 7.56
N SER A 243 -26.82 -20.12 7.78
CA SER A 243 -27.91 -20.59 8.64
C SER A 243 -27.45 -21.18 9.96
N CYS A 244 -26.21 -21.68 10.06
CA CYS A 244 -25.68 -22.32 11.27
C CYS A 244 -24.22 -21.95 11.57
N PHE A 245 -23.89 -21.90 12.85
CA PHE A 245 -22.58 -21.55 13.38
C PHE A 245 -22.04 -22.65 14.29
N THR A 246 -20.74 -22.91 14.25
CA THR A 246 -20.09 -23.84 15.16
C THR A 246 -18.94 -23.14 15.88
N PHE A 247 -19.02 -23.08 17.21
CA PHE A 247 -17.95 -22.57 18.06
C PHE A 247 -16.97 -23.70 18.40
N VAL A 248 -15.68 -23.48 18.12
CA VAL A 248 -14.62 -24.45 18.39
C VAL A 248 -13.67 -23.88 19.43
N PHE A 249 -13.47 -24.59 20.54
CA PHE A 249 -12.66 -24.13 21.68
C PHE A 249 -12.15 -25.29 22.53
N LEU A 250 -11.10 -25.05 23.34
CA LEU A 250 -10.69 -25.96 24.40
C LEU A 250 -11.62 -25.81 25.61
N GLU A 251 -11.79 -26.88 26.39
CA GLU A 251 -12.65 -26.86 27.59
C GLU A 251 -12.30 -25.69 28.54
N ARG A 252 -11.00 -25.42 28.73
CA ARG A 252 -10.49 -24.29 29.55
C ARG A 252 -10.90 -22.89 29.04
N ASP A 253 -11.30 -22.78 27.78
CA ASP A 253 -11.67 -21.53 27.10
C ASP A 253 -13.18 -21.42 26.84
N ARG A 254 -13.99 -22.34 27.38
CA ARG A 254 -15.46 -22.33 27.29
C ARG A 254 -16.07 -20.99 27.68
N GLN A 255 -15.59 -20.36 28.76
CA GLN A 255 -16.13 -19.06 29.19
C GLN A 255 -15.86 -17.96 28.16
N PHE A 256 -14.67 -17.95 27.56
CA PHE A 256 -14.35 -16.98 26.51
C PHE A 256 -15.23 -17.18 25.27
N ALA A 257 -15.48 -18.42 24.86
CA ALA A 257 -16.41 -18.72 23.76
C ALA A 257 -17.85 -18.23 24.06
N ARG A 258 -18.31 -18.40 25.32
CA ARG A 258 -19.60 -17.87 25.78
C ARG A 258 -19.64 -16.34 25.71
N ASP A 259 -18.60 -15.66 26.16
CA ASP A 259 -18.52 -14.20 26.14
C ASP A 259 -18.61 -13.67 24.68
N ILE A 260 -17.92 -14.33 23.74
CA ILE A 260 -18.02 -14.01 22.31
C ILE A 260 -19.42 -14.27 21.76
N TYR A 261 -20.06 -15.40 22.11
CA TYR A 261 -21.43 -15.71 21.68
C TYR A 261 -22.40 -14.61 22.09
N TYR A 262 -22.41 -14.22 23.37
CA TYR A 262 -23.29 -13.18 23.88
C TYR A 262 -22.98 -11.79 23.31
N ALA A 263 -21.70 -11.49 23.09
CA ALA A 263 -21.28 -10.24 22.46
C ALA A 263 -21.74 -10.17 20.99
N LEU A 264 -21.63 -11.26 20.22
CA LEU A 264 -22.12 -11.34 18.85
C LEU A 264 -23.66 -11.29 18.77
N LYS A 265 -24.35 -11.85 19.77
CA LYS A 265 -25.81 -11.73 19.87
C LYS A 265 -26.28 -10.30 20.19
N GLY A 266 -25.37 -9.44 20.67
CA GLY A 266 -25.66 -8.04 21.03
C GLY A 266 -26.10 -7.86 22.48
N GLU A 267 -25.97 -8.88 23.33
CA GLU A 267 -26.42 -8.84 24.73
C GLU A 267 -25.37 -8.20 25.65
N THR A 268 -24.08 -8.23 25.28
CA THR A 268 -22.99 -7.70 26.12
C THR A 268 -22.75 -6.19 25.95
N PHE A 269 -22.84 -5.67 24.73
CA PHE A 269 -22.49 -4.27 24.39
C PHE A 269 -23.51 -3.63 23.42
N PRO A 270 -24.81 -3.57 23.78
CA PRO A 270 -25.89 -3.23 22.86
C PRO A 270 -25.77 -1.83 22.23
N GLU A 271 -25.16 -0.88 22.94
CA GLU A 271 -24.94 0.49 22.43
C GLU A 271 -23.91 0.54 21.30
N GLN A 272 -22.86 -0.28 21.38
CA GLN A 272 -21.76 -0.28 20.40
C GLN A 272 -22.05 -1.26 19.25
N PHE A 273 -22.74 -2.36 19.55
CA PHE A 273 -23.12 -3.37 18.58
C PHE A 273 -24.46 -4.01 18.95
N SER A 274 -25.47 -3.79 18.11
CA SER A 274 -26.85 -4.26 18.32
C SER A 274 -27.05 -5.76 18.07
N GLY A 275 -25.97 -6.51 17.82
CA GLY A 275 -26.00 -7.94 17.51
C GLY A 275 -26.09 -8.27 16.02
N MET A 276 -25.70 -9.51 15.68
CA MET A 276 -25.69 -10.03 14.31
C MET A 276 -27.05 -9.96 13.61
N LYS A 277 -28.13 -10.22 14.36
CA LYS A 277 -29.49 -10.20 13.81
C LYS A 277 -29.91 -8.80 13.37
N ASN A 278 -29.73 -7.82 14.24
CA ASN A 278 -30.18 -6.46 13.96
C ASN A 278 -29.26 -5.74 12.96
N MET A 279 -27.95 -5.98 13.01
CA MET A 279 -26.98 -5.26 12.18
C MET A 279 -26.76 -5.90 10.81
N PHE A 280 -26.84 -7.24 10.71
CA PHE A 280 -26.46 -7.99 9.52
C PHE A 280 -27.55 -8.96 9.02
N ASN A 281 -28.73 -8.96 9.65
CA ASN A 281 -29.82 -9.89 9.38
C ASN A 281 -29.41 -11.38 9.46
N ILE A 282 -28.48 -11.70 10.36
CA ILE A 282 -28.03 -13.07 10.64
C ILE A 282 -28.58 -13.52 11.98
N SER A 283 -29.38 -14.58 11.99
CA SER A 283 -29.88 -15.19 13.22
C SER A 283 -28.77 -15.97 13.94
N LEU A 284 -28.57 -15.71 15.23
CA LEU A 284 -27.60 -16.40 16.07
C LEU A 284 -28.30 -16.81 17.37
N GLU A 285 -28.96 -17.96 17.32
CA GLU A 285 -29.84 -18.50 18.35
C GLU A 285 -29.39 -19.92 18.76
N LYS A 286 -29.91 -20.43 19.88
CA LYS A 286 -29.45 -21.75 20.39
C LYS A 286 -29.72 -22.92 19.44
N ASN A 287 -30.75 -22.82 18.58
CA ASN A 287 -31.12 -23.88 17.64
C ASN A 287 -30.22 -23.94 16.40
N ASN A 288 -29.43 -22.90 16.13
CA ASN A 288 -28.56 -22.83 14.96
C ASN A 288 -27.09 -22.60 15.32
N VAL A 289 -26.74 -22.81 16.60
CA VAL A 289 -25.39 -22.69 17.13
C VAL A 289 -24.98 -24.01 17.77
N ASN A 290 -23.96 -24.63 17.19
CA ASN A 290 -23.32 -25.84 17.70
C ASN A 290 -22.00 -25.48 18.41
N PHE A 291 -21.51 -26.39 19.24
CA PHE A 291 -20.20 -26.27 19.87
C PHE A 291 -19.40 -27.56 19.69
N LEU A 292 -18.10 -27.39 19.50
CA LEU A 292 -17.14 -28.47 19.42
C LEU A 292 -16.00 -28.19 20.42
N VAL A 293 -15.92 -29.05 21.42
CA VAL A 293 -14.90 -28.95 22.46
C VAL A 293 -13.72 -29.85 22.06
N LEU A 294 -12.52 -29.28 22.08
CA LEU A 294 -11.27 -29.99 21.82
C LEU A 294 -10.50 -30.24 23.12
N SER A 295 -9.77 -31.34 23.17
CA SER A 295 -8.84 -31.70 24.25
C SER A 295 -7.54 -30.91 24.17
N ASP A 296 -6.99 -30.78 22.96
CA ASP A 296 -5.79 -29.98 22.67
C ASP A 296 -5.81 -29.46 21.22
N PHE A 297 -4.79 -28.70 20.81
CA PHE A 297 -4.61 -28.16 19.46
C PHE A 297 -3.49 -28.87 18.67
N GLU A 298 -3.36 -30.20 18.83
CA GLU A 298 -2.35 -30.97 18.09
C GLU A 298 -2.71 -31.14 16.60
N ILE A 299 -1.68 -31.11 15.74
CA ILE A 299 -1.81 -31.14 14.27
C ILE A 299 -2.43 -32.46 13.77
N ASN A 300 -2.20 -33.57 14.47
CA ASN A 300 -2.66 -34.90 14.06
C ASN A 300 -4.18 -35.09 14.18
N GLU A 301 -4.88 -34.23 14.94
CA GLU A 301 -6.34 -34.27 15.06
C GLU A 301 -7.07 -33.47 13.96
N ASN A 302 -6.35 -32.81 13.05
CA ASN A 302 -6.94 -31.87 12.09
C ASN A 302 -7.86 -32.54 11.06
N SER A 303 -7.52 -33.73 10.55
CA SER A 303 -8.37 -34.45 9.59
C SER A 303 -9.68 -34.91 10.22
N ASP A 304 -9.62 -35.37 11.47
CA ASP A 304 -10.77 -35.80 12.25
C ASP A 304 -11.64 -34.61 12.66
N LEU A 305 -11.03 -33.48 13.00
CA LEU A 305 -11.73 -32.24 13.26
C LEU A 305 -12.52 -31.79 12.01
N ILE A 306 -11.90 -31.81 10.84
CA ILE A 306 -12.54 -31.41 9.59
C ILE A 306 -13.63 -32.40 9.18
N SER A 307 -13.44 -33.71 9.38
CA SER A 307 -14.48 -34.70 9.11
C SER A 307 -15.70 -34.50 10.02
N ARG A 308 -15.49 -34.24 11.32
CA ARG A 308 -16.55 -33.88 12.29
C ARG A 308 -17.25 -32.56 11.93
N ILE A 309 -16.50 -31.58 11.44
CA ILE A 309 -17.05 -30.30 10.98
C ILE A 309 -17.94 -30.51 9.75
N ARG A 310 -17.48 -31.31 8.77
CA ARG A 310 -18.22 -31.59 7.54
C ARG A 310 -19.47 -32.43 7.81
N SER A 311 -19.40 -33.40 8.74
CA SER A 311 -20.56 -34.23 9.10
C SER A 311 -21.66 -33.45 9.82
N ASN A 312 -21.31 -32.40 10.57
CA ASN A 312 -22.26 -31.58 11.33
C ASN A 312 -22.92 -30.45 10.52
N SER A 313 -22.83 -30.47 9.18
CA SER A 313 -23.40 -29.45 8.28
C SER A 313 -23.07 -28.02 8.73
N CYS A 314 -21.80 -27.74 9.06
CA CYS A 314 -21.37 -26.45 9.59
C CYS A 314 -21.43 -25.35 8.51
N GLY A 315 -22.22 -24.31 8.74
CA GLY A 315 -22.33 -23.14 7.86
C GLY A 315 -21.19 -22.15 8.05
N PHE A 316 -20.77 -21.89 9.29
CA PHE A 316 -19.66 -20.99 9.62
C PHE A 316 -18.95 -21.39 10.92
N LEU A 317 -17.62 -21.35 10.92
CA LEU A 317 -16.81 -21.73 12.08
C LEU A 317 -16.26 -20.52 12.84
N ILE A 318 -16.36 -20.56 14.17
CA ILE A 318 -15.77 -19.55 15.06
C ILE A 318 -14.81 -20.24 16.03
N PHE A 319 -13.51 -20.05 15.81
CA PHE A 319 -12.44 -20.59 16.64
C PHE A 319 -12.08 -19.62 17.76
N CYS A 320 -12.14 -20.07 19.00
CA CYS A 320 -11.70 -19.33 20.18
C CYS A 320 -10.41 -19.97 20.71
N LEU A 321 -9.28 -19.35 20.37
CA LEU A 321 -7.92 -19.79 20.70
C LEU A 321 -7.37 -18.97 21.88
N PHE A 322 -6.33 -19.49 22.53
CA PHE A 322 -5.70 -18.80 23.67
C PHE A 322 -4.81 -17.63 23.22
N SER A 323 -3.64 -17.94 22.63
CA SER A 323 -2.65 -16.95 22.17
C SER A 323 -2.09 -17.31 20.79
N LYS A 324 -1.70 -16.29 20.02
CA LYS A 324 -0.98 -16.47 18.76
C LYS A 324 0.52 -16.67 18.97
N ASP A 325 1.03 -16.32 20.16
CA ASP A 325 2.46 -16.32 20.47
C ASP A 325 2.99 -17.72 20.85
N GLU A 326 2.08 -18.69 21.00
CA GLU A 326 2.41 -20.10 21.18
C GLU A 326 2.55 -20.77 19.80
N ASP A 327 3.73 -21.33 19.51
CA ASP A 327 4.02 -21.95 18.21
C ASP A 327 3.03 -23.06 17.84
N CYS A 328 2.60 -23.86 18.82
CA CYS A 328 1.58 -24.90 18.61
C CYS A 328 0.25 -24.30 18.13
N VAL A 329 -0.21 -23.21 18.74
CA VAL A 329 -1.47 -22.53 18.36
C VAL A 329 -1.33 -21.83 17.01
N SER A 330 -0.17 -21.25 16.72
CA SER A 330 0.12 -20.65 15.40
C SER A 330 0.11 -21.70 14.29
N ASN A 331 0.74 -22.86 14.51
CA ASN A 331 0.77 -23.97 13.57
C ASN A 331 -0.61 -24.60 13.37
N PHE A 332 -1.38 -24.76 14.45
CA PHE A 332 -2.77 -25.20 14.41
C PHE A 332 -3.64 -24.24 13.58
N TYR A 333 -3.54 -22.93 13.86
CA TYR A 333 -4.26 -21.89 13.11
C TYR A 333 -3.98 -21.99 11.60
N LEU A 334 -2.71 -22.07 11.20
CA LEU A 334 -2.33 -22.12 9.78
C LEU A 334 -2.86 -23.40 9.11
N SER A 335 -2.71 -24.55 9.78
CA SER A 335 -3.15 -25.85 9.28
C SER A 335 -4.66 -25.91 9.09
N ILE A 336 -5.44 -25.59 10.13
CA ILE A 336 -6.90 -25.63 10.06
C ILE A 336 -7.46 -24.55 9.13
N LYS A 337 -6.86 -23.37 9.08
CA LYS A 337 -7.31 -22.32 8.15
C LYS A 337 -7.11 -22.76 6.69
N LEU A 338 -6.03 -23.48 6.38
CA LEU A 338 -5.80 -24.06 5.05
C LEU A 338 -6.84 -25.13 4.71
N GLU A 339 -7.16 -26.03 5.65
CA GLU A 339 -8.21 -27.04 5.44
C GLU A 339 -9.61 -26.44 5.28
N CYS A 340 -9.94 -25.41 6.05
CA CYS A 340 -11.18 -24.65 5.87
C CYS A 340 -11.24 -24.03 4.46
N LEU A 341 -10.12 -23.48 3.99
CA LEU A 341 -10.02 -22.87 2.66
C LEU A 341 -10.21 -23.91 1.55
N ARG A 342 -9.57 -25.08 1.67
CA ARG A 342 -9.75 -26.21 0.74
C ARG A 342 -11.18 -26.74 0.73
N GLY A 343 -11.83 -26.76 1.88
CA GLY A 343 -13.24 -27.16 2.03
C GLY A 343 -14.26 -26.07 1.68
N ASN A 344 -13.83 -24.86 1.30
CA ASN A 344 -14.69 -23.68 1.16
C ASN A 344 -15.59 -23.42 2.40
N ILE A 345 -15.04 -23.67 3.59
CA ILE A 345 -15.73 -23.47 4.88
C ILE A 345 -15.30 -22.12 5.46
N PRO A 346 -16.22 -21.15 5.60
CA PRO A 346 -15.87 -19.85 6.13
C PRO A 346 -15.57 -19.93 7.64
N SER A 347 -14.53 -19.22 8.06
CA SER A 347 -14.00 -19.32 9.43
C SER A 347 -13.44 -18.01 9.97
N GLN A 348 -13.74 -17.73 11.25
CA GLN A 348 -13.23 -16.62 12.03
C GLN A 348 -12.42 -17.14 13.23
N PHE A 349 -11.25 -16.56 13.47
CA PHE A 349 -10.37 -16.94 14.59
C PHE A 349 -10.23 -15.76 15.56
N LEU A 350 -10.38 -16.05 16.85
CA LEU A 350 -10.33 -15.07 17.94
C LEU A 350 -9.36 -15.56 19.01
N TYR A 351 -8.49 -14.66 19.47
CA TYR A 351 -7.48 -14.98 20.48
C TYR A 351 -7.87 -14.36 21.83
N LYS A 352 -8.05 -15.19 22.85
CA LYS A 352 -8.46 -14.80 24.21
C LYS A 352 -7.55 -13.73 24.79
N GLN A 353 -6.24 -13.85 24.61
CA GLN A 353 -5.25 -12.89 25.14
C GLN A 353 -5.51 -11.44 24.66
N LYS A 354 -6.03 -11.26 23.43
CA LYS A 354 -6.36 -9.93 22.90
C LYS A 354 -7.57 -9.29 23.58
N PHE A 355 -8.46 -10.10 24.14
CA PHE A 355 -9.75 -9.68 24.68
C PHE A 355 -9.84 -9.86 26.20
N LEU A 356 -8.72 -10.12 26.87
CA LEU A 356 -8.64 -10.06 28.34
C LEU A 356 -9.08 -8.68 28.87
N ASN A 357 -8.83 -7.62 28.10
CA ASN A 357 -9.40 -6.30 28.34
C ASN A 357 -10.80 -6.20 27.70
N LYS A 358 -11.85 -6.14 28.53
CA LYS A 358 -13.24 -6.02 28.08
C LYS A 358 -13.50 -4.80 27.19
N GLU A 359 -12.79 -3.69 27.39
CA GLU A 359 -12.92 -2.51 26.51
C GLU A 359 -12.42 -2.81 25.09
N LEU A 360 -11.34 -3.59 24.94
CA LEU A 360 -10.89 -4.01 23.61
C LEU A 360 -11.94 -4.85 22.90
N LEU A 361 -12.62 -5.76 23.62
CA LEU A 361 -13.72 -6.53 23.04
C LEU A 361 -14.90 -5.63 22.65
N ARG A 362 -15.31 -4.71 23.53
CA ARG A 362 -16.38 -3.73 23.29
C ARG A 362 -16.20 -2.97 21.98
N TRP A 363 -14.98 -2.51 21.69
CA TRP A 363 -14.68 -1.77 20.46
C TRP A 363 -14.39 -2.65 19.24
N SER A 364 -14.12 -3.94 19.45
CA SER A 364 -13.79 -4.88 18.36
C SER A 364 -14.99 -5.70 17.87
N ILE A 365 -16.02 -5.88 18.69
CA ILE A 365 -17.10 -6.83 18.39
C ILE A 365 -17.86 -6.51 17.11
N SER A 366 -18.10 -5.22 16.81
CA SER A 366 -18.75 -4.81 15.56
C SER A 366 -17.90 -5.16 14.33
N ASN A 367 -16.57 -5.05 14.44
CA ASN A 367 -15.64 -5.46 13.38
C ASN A 367 -15.57 -6.99 13.26
N ILE A 368 -15.64 -7.74 14.37
CA ILE A 368 -15.71 -9.20 14.34
C ILE A 368 -16.99 -9.65 13.61
N GLY A 369 -18.14 -9.07 13.97
CA GLY A 369 -19.42 -9.37 13.31
C GLY A 369 -19.39 -9.03 11.82
N LEU A 370 -18.80 -7.89 11.45
CA LEU A 370 -18.60 -7.49 10.05
C LEU A 370 -17.77 -8.52 9.27
N GLN A 371 -16.67 -8.99 9.85
CA GLN A 371 -15.81 -9.99 9.20
C GLN A 371 -16.51 -11.35 9.06
N VAL A 372 -17.28 -11.77 10.08
CA VAL A 372 -18.10 -12.98 10.00
C VAL A 372 -19.11 -12.87 8.86
N PHE A 373 -19.85 -11.76 8.79
CA PHE A 373 -20.81 -11.49 7.73
C PHE A 373 -20.17 -11.50 6.33
N ALA A 374 -19.04 -10.81 6.16
CA ALA A 374 -18.34 -10.73 4.88
C ALA A 374 -17.78 -12.09 4.44
N LYS A 375 -17.17 -12.85 5.36
CA LYS A 375 -16.66 -14.21 5.08
C LYS A 375 -17.76 -15.21 4.77
N ALA A 376 -18.97 -14.99 5.28
CA ALA A 376 -20.16 -15.75 4.91
C ALA A 376 -20.73 -15.39 3.53
N GLY A 377 -20.10 -14.46 2.80
CA GLY A 377 -20.52 -14.06 1.44
C GLY A 377 -21.45 -12.84 1.39
N GLY A 378 -21.69 -12.19 2.54
CA GLY A 378 -22.41 -10.92 2.59
C GLY A 378 -21.56 -9.76 2.04
N VAL A 379 -22.20 -8.76 1.44
CA VAL A 379 -21.57 -7.50 1.03
C VAL A 379 -22.09 -6.41 1.97
N PRO A 380 -21.27 -5.91 2.91
CA PRO A 380 -21.78 -5.03 3.95
C PRO A 380 -22.13 -3.65 3.38
N TRP A 381 -21.28 -3.11 2.52
CA TRP A 381 -21.56 -1.89 1.77
C TRP A 381 -20.84 -1.89 0.42
N ALA A 382 -21.39 -1.15 -0.53
CA ALA A 382 -20.69 -0.69 -1.73
C ALA A 382 -20.39 0.81 -1.60
N VAL A 383 -19.50 1.34 -2.44
CA VAL A 383 -19.13 2.78 -2.41
C VAL A 383 -19.35 3.37 -3.79
N ARG A 384 -20.10 4.47 -3.89
CA ARG A 384 -20.33 5.18 -5.16
C ARG A 384 -19.86 6.62 -5.12
N CYS A 385 -19.61 7.21 -6.28
CA CYS A 385 -19.44 8.66 -6.43
C CYS A 385 -20.79 9.38 -6.40
N SER A 386 -20.82 10.57 -5.81
CA SER A 386 -22.06 11.36 -5.66
C SER A 386 -22.51 12.09 -6.93
N LYS A 387 -21.65 12.23 -7.95
CA LYS A 387 -21.89 13.13 -9.12
C LYS A 387 -22.24 12.44 -10.44
N ASN A 388 -21.94 11.15 -10.62
CA ASN A 388 -22.16 10.45 -11.90
C ASN A 388 -22.93 9.14 -11.69
N ASN A 389 -24.08 9.00 -12.37
CA ASN A 389 -24.77 7.71 -12.50
C ASN A 389 -24.06 6.78 -13.51
N GLU A 390 -23.21 7.31 -14.39
CA GLU A 390 -22.30 6.51 -15.22
C GLU A 390 -20.99 6.27 -14.46
N ILE A 391 -21.01 5.26 -13.60
CA ILE A 391 -19.82 4.66 -13.02
C ILE A 391 -18.99 4.13 -14.20
N ASN A 392 -17.70 4.46 -14.25
CA ASN A 392 -16.79 3.68 -15.08
C ASN A 392 -16.86 2.26 -14.58
N LYS A 393 -17.44 1.37 -15.38
CA LYS A 393 -17.56 -0.04 -15.08
C LYS A 393 -16.16 -0.66 -15.22
N SER A 394 -15.30 -0.39 -14.24
CA SER A 394 -13.95 -0.91 -14.15
C SER A 394 -13.97 -2.21 -13.37
N ILE A 395 -13.25 -3.21 -13.87
CA ILE A 395 -12.77 -4.31 -13.05
C ILE A 395 -11.34 -3.98 -12.62
N ILE A 396 -11.07 -4.08 -11.33
CA ILE A 396 -9.77 -3.76 -10.75
C ILE A 396 -9.16 -5.03 -10.18
N ILE A 397 -7.95 -5.35 -10.63
CA ILE A 397 -7.21 -6.55 -10.23
C ILE A 397 -5.94 -6.13 -9.50
N GLY A 398 -5.88 -6.39 -8.19
CA GLY A 398 -4.66 -6.28 -7.40
C GLY A 398 -3.79 -7.52 -7.57
N ILE A 399 -2.53 -7.34 -7.97
CA ILE A 399 -1.55 -8.44 -8.03
C ILE A 399 -0.54 -8.28 -6.89
N GLY A 400 -0.48 -9.30 -6.02
CA GLY A 400 0.47 -9.40 -4.92
C GLY A 400 1.38 -10.61 -5.09
N THR A 401 2.63 -10.47 -4.65
CA THR A 401 3.64 -11.53 -4.72
C THR A 401 4.21 -11.83 -3.33
N SER A 402 4.59 -13.09 -3.10
CA SER A 402 5.18 -13.54 -1.84
C SER A 402 6.19 -14.66 -2.08
N HIS A 403 7.47 -14.31 -1.97
CA HIS A 403 8.56 -15.24 -2.18
C HIS A 403 9.06 -15.77 -0.84
N ALA A 404 9.11 -17.10 -0.71
CA ALA A 404 9.68 -17.76 0.47
C ALA A 404 11.19 -17.81 0.35
N LEU A 405 11.89 -17.42 1.41
CA LEU A 405 13.35 -17.42 1.47
C LEU A 405 13.83 -18.66 2.24
N ASP A 406 14.97 -19.22 1.86
CA ASP A 406 15.71 -20.18 2.69
C ASP A 406 16.56 -19.46 3.75
N ASP A 407 17.25 -20.23 4.60
CA ASP A 407 18.12 -19.70 5.67
C ASP A 407 19.30 -18.88 5.12
N GLN A 408 19.62 -19.04 3.83
CA GLN A 408 20.67 -18.31 3.12
C GLN A 408 20.13 -17.03 2.43
N GLY A 409 18.82 -16.79 2.49
CA GLY A 409 18.15 -15.65 1.86
C GLY A 409 17.82 -15.84 0.37
N ASN A 410 18.02 -17.03 -0.21
CA ASN A 410 17.63 -17.33 -1.59
C ASN A 410 16.14 -17.68 -1.67
N ILE A 411 15.51 -17.37 -2.81
CA ILE A 411 14.09 -17.68 -3.01
C ILE A 411 13.92 -19.18 -3.23
N LYS A 412 13.31 -19.87 -2.27
CA LYS A 412 12.97 -21.30 -2.33
C LYS A 412 11.67 -21.56 -3.10
N LYS A 413 10.66 -20.68 -2.94
CA LYS A 413 9.36 -20.81 -3.62
C LYS A 413 8.78 -19.43 -3.97
N TYR A 414 8.40 -19.26 -5.22
CA TYR A 414 7.71 -18.11 -5.76
C TYR A 414 6.20 -18.26 -5.63
N PHE A 415 5.51 -17.15 -5.37
CA PHE A 415 4.04 -17.14 -5.32
C PHE A 415 3.47 -15.80 -5.76
N ALA A 416 2.39 -15.84 -6.52
CA ALA A 416 1.60 -14.68 -6.88
C ALA A 416 0.10 -14.95 -6.78
N TYR A 417 -0.62 -13.91 -6.42
CA TYR A 417 -2.06 -13.93 -6.24
C TYR A 417 -2.71 -12.70 -6.87
N ALA A 418 -3.92 -12.88 -7.37
CA ALA A 418 -4.75 -11.82 -7.90
C ALA A 418 -6.03 -11.66 -7.08
N ILE A 419 -6.36 -10.41 -6.77
CA ILE A 419 -7.61 -10.03 -6.09
C ILE A 419 -8.41 -9.14 -7.01
N CYS A 420 -9.65 -9.52 -7.25
CA CYS A 420 -10.53 -8.84 -8.17
C CYS A 420 -11.63 -8.09 -7.41
N SER A 421 -11.87 -6.83 -7.77
CA SER A 421 -12.92 -5.98 -7.22
C SER A 421 -13.45 -5.05 -8.31
N ASP A 422 -14.68 -4.57 -8.20
CA ASP A 422 -15.22 -3.58 -9.15
C ASP A 422 -15.01 -2.14 -8.68
N SER A 423 -15.41 -1.18 -9.53
CA SER A 423 -15.42 0.26 -9.24
C SER A 423 -16.36 0.70 -8.12
N LEU A 424 -17.20 -0.20 -7.59
CA LEU A 424 -17.97 0.02 -6.36
C LEU A 424 -17.25 -0.46 -5.10
N GLY A 425 -16.03 -0.98 -5.25
CA GLY A 425 -15.24 -1.58 -4.19
C GLY A 425 -15.76 -2.95 -3.73
N ILE A 426 -16.64 -3.60 -4.51
CA ILE A 426 -17.15 -4.92 -4.18
C ILE A 426 -16.12 -5.97 -4.60
N PHE A 427 -15.63 -6.74 -3.62
CA PHE A 427 -14.82 -7.91 -3.87
C PHE A 427 -15.58 -8.94 -4.73
N LYS A 428 -14.94 -9.44 -5.80
CA LYS A 428 -15.52 -10.42 -6.71
C LYS A 428 -14.95 -11.81 -6.47
N PHE A 429 -13.63 -11.92 -6.56
CA PHE A 429 -12.94 -13.18 -6.39
C PHE A 429 -11.45 -12.96 -6.11
N ALA A 430 -10.81 -14.04 -5.73
CA ALA A 430 -9.41 -14.14 -5.36
C ALA A 430 -8.89 -15.44 -6.03
N LEU A 431 -7.75 -15.36 -6.73
CA LEU A 431 -7.18 -16.47 -7.50
C LEU A 431 -5.64 -16.52 -7.35
N PRO A 432 -5.03 -17.69 -7.04
CA PRO A 432 -3.59 -17.85 -7.19
C PRO A 432 -3.23 -17.87 -8.68
N ILE A 433 -2.29 -17.03 -9.09
CA ILE A 433 -1.90 -16.91 -10.50
C ILE A 433 -0.54 -17.51 -10.79
N ALA A 434 0.27 -17.78 -9.77
CA ALA A 434 1.51 -18.54 -9.95
C ALA A 434 2.01 -19.15 -8.64
N VAL A 435 2.46 -20.41 -8.72
CA VAL A 435 3.16 -21.12 -7.66
C VAL A 435 4.31 -21.88 -8.31
N SER A 436 5.54 -21.68 -7.84
CA SER A 436 6.67 -22.46 -8.36
C SER A 436 7.84 -22.50 -7.38
N SER A 437 8.68 -23.53 -7.48
CA SER A 437 9.98 -23.62 -6.80
C SER A 437 11.13 -23.03 -7.62
N SER A 438 10.91 -22.69 -8.90
CA SER A 438 11.92 -22.08 -9.76
C SER A 438 11.43 -20.77 -10.39
N GLU A 439 12.36 -19.88 -10.73
CA GLU A 439 12.01 -18.59 -11.34
C GLU A 439 11.41 -18.77 -12.75
N GLN A 440 11.98 -19.66 -13.55
CA GLN A 440 11.45 -19.95 -14.88
C GLN A 440 10.04 -20.57 -14.80
N GLY A 441 9.84 -21.53 -13.90
CA GLY A 441 8.52 -22.13 -13.67
C GLY A 441 7.50 -21.10 -13.17
N TYR A 442 7.94 -20.15 -12.34
CA TYR A 442 7.11 -19.05 -11.88
C TYR A 442 6.63 -18.17 -13.02
N TYR A 443 7.52 -17.75 -13.93
CA TYR A 443 7.11 -16.96 -15.09
C TYR A 443 6.17 -17.73 -16.01
N ASN A 444 6.39 -19.04 -16.23
CA ASN A 444 5.47 -19.85 -17.02
C ASN A 444 4.09 -19.93 -16.36
N ALA A 445 4.05 -20.16 -15.04
CA ALA A 445 2.79 -20.21 -14.28
C ALA A 445 2.04 -18.86 -14.32
N LEU A 446 2.77 -17.74 -14.20
CA LEU A 446 2.19 -16.40 -14.31
C LEU A 446 1.49 -16.19 -15.67
N ASP A 447 2.06 -16.71 -16.74
CA ASP A 447 1.48 -16.59 -18.09
C ASP A 447 0.11 -17.27 -18.16
N VAL A 448 0.05 -18.52 -17.67
CA VAL A 448 -1.18 -19.30 -17.57
C VAL A 448 -2.20 -18.61 -16.66
N GLY A 449 -1.80 -18.19 -15.46
CA GLY A 449 -2.70 -17.56 -14.51
C GLY A 449 -3.26 -16.20 -14.98
N ILE A 450 -2.47 -15.41 -15.70
CA ILE A 450 -2.94 -14.14 -16.31
C ILE A 450 -3.93 -14.42 -17.45
N SER A 451 -3.67 -15.47 -18.24
CA SER A 451 -4.62 -15.93 -19.26
C SER A 451 -5.96 -16.35 -18.63
N GLU A 452 -5.93 -17.10 -17.53
CA GLU A 452 -7.14 -17.51 -16.81
C GLU A 452 -7.92 -16.33 -16.23
N LEU A 453 -7.23 -15.30 -15.70
CA LEU A 453 -7.90 -14.10 -15.17
C LEU A 453 -8.82 -13.45 -16.20
N LYS A 454 -8.40 -13.41 -17.47
CA LYS A 454 -9.19 -12.85 -18.58
C LYS A 454 -10.54 -13.55 -18.73
N ASN A 455 -10.61 -14.85 -18.43
CA ASN A 455 -11.82 -15.66 -18.58
C ASN A 455 -12.86 -15.39 -17.49
N PHE A 456 -12.46 -14.83 -16.35
CA PHE A 456 -13.37 -14.48 -15.26
C PHE A 456 -13.93 -13.05 -15.36
N ILE A 457 -13.57 -12.30 -16.38
CA ILE A 457 -14.02 -10.92 -16.58
C ILE A 457 -15.20 -10.89 -17.54
N ASP A 458 -16.34 -10.44 -17.02
CA ASP A 458 -17.53 -10.15 -17.82
C ASP A 458 -17.33 -8.86 -18.63
N ARG A 459 -17.17 -9.01 -19.94
CA ARG A 459 -16.89 -7.89 -20.86
C ARG A 459 -18.13 -7.05 -21.20
N ASP A 460 -19.32 -7.61 -21.02
CA ASP A 460 -20.56 -6.87 -21.23
C ASP A 460 -20.81 -5.92 -20.05
N THR A 461 -20.35 -6.33 -18.86
CA THR A 461 -20.37 -5.49 -17.67
C THR A 461 -19.21 -4.51 -17.63
N TYR A 462 -17.96 -4.93 -17.80
CA TYR A 462 -16.79 -4.07 -17.52
C TYR A 462 -16.16 -3.47 -18.78
N LYS A 463 -16.12 -2.13 -18.84
CA LYS A 463 -15.52 -1.34 -19.94
C LYS A 463 -14.01 -1.13 -19.79
N TYR A 464 -13.51 -1.15 -18.55
CA TYR A 464 -12.12 -0.85 -18.22
C TYR A 464 -11.53 -1.96 -17.35
N VAL A 465 -10.23 -2.23 -17.52
CA VAL A 465 -9.45 -3.11 -16.65
C VAL A 465 -8.32 -2.31 -16.03
N SER A 466 -8.27 -2.26 -14.70
CA SER A 466 -7.17 -1.63 -13.97
C SER A 466 -6.38 -2.67 -13.19
N ILE A 467 -5.08 -2.80 -13.47
CA ILE A 467 -4.18 -3.67 -12.71
C ILE A 467 -3.43 -2.84 -11.68
N HIS A 468 -3.59 -3.17 -10.40
CA HIS A 468 -2.89 -2.56 -9.29
C HIS A 468 -1.71 -3.46 -8.86
N MET A 469 -0.50 -3.05 -9.21
CA MET A 469 0.73 -3.71 -8.75
C MET A 469 1.11 -3.19 -7.37
N THR A 470 1.37 -4.11 -6.45
CA THR A 470 1.88 -3.78 -5.10
C THR A 470 3.34 -3.32 -5.13
N GLU A 471 3.74 -2.53 -4.13
CA GLU A 471 5.07 -1.93 -4.03
C GLU A 471 6.23 -2.94 -3.94
N ASN A 472 5.95 -4.17 -3.48
CA ASN A 472 6.95 -5.22 -3.23
C ASN A 472 7.36 -6.03 -4.47
N ILE A 473 6.71 -5.81 -5.61
CA ILE A 473 7.05 -6.52 -6.86
C ILE A 473 8.38 -6.00 -7.39
N LYS A 474 9.31 -6.91 -7.68
CA LYS A 474 10.64 -6.57 -8.23
C LYS A 474 10.48 -5.88 -9.59
N ILE A 475 11.41 -4.99 -9.94
CA ILE A 475 11.34 -4.23 -11.21
C ILE A 475 11.36 -5.16 -12.43
N SER A 476 12.19 -6.19 -12.43
CA SER A 476 12.26 -7.18 -13.52
C SER A 476 10.95 -7.94 -13.68
N GLU A 477 10.39 -8.38 -12.56
CA GLU A 477 9.11 -9.08 -12.48
C GLU A 477 7.95 -8.20 -12.93
N ALA A 478 7.89 -6.95 -12.49
CA ALA A 478 6.89 -5.98 -12.91
C ALA A 478 6.91 -5.76 -14.43
N LYS A 479 8.10 -5.65 -15.05
CA LYS A 479 8.23 -5.54 -16.52
C LYS A 479 7.70 -6.79 -17.23
N ASN A 480 7.99 -7.98 -16.74
CA ASN A 480 7.50 -9.22 -17.32
C ASN A 480 5.96 -9.30 -17.24
N LEU A 481 5.40 -8.97 -16.06
CA LEU A 481 3.96 -8.89 -15.85
C LEU A 481 3.32 -7.85 -16.78
N GLU A 482 3.90 -6.66 -16.90
CA GLU A 482 3.41 -5.60 -17.79
C GLU A 482 3.27 -6.11 -19.23
N VAL A 483 4.27 -6.81 -19.76
CA VAL A 483 4.23 -7.37 -21.13
C VAL A 483 3.11 -8.41 -21.27
N LYS A 484 3.03 -9.37 -20.35
CA LYS A 484 2.02 -10.44 -20.41
C LYS A 484 0.60 -9.90 -20.31
N ILE A 485 0.35 -9.02 -19.34
CA ILE A 485 -0.95 -8.39 -19.16
C ILE A 485 -1.35 -7.63 -20.43
N ARG A 486 -0.44 -6.85 -21.02
CA ARG A 486 -0.75 -6.14 -22.27
C ARG A 486 -1.19 -7.09 -23.38
N ASN A 487 -0.53 -8.24 -23.54
CA ASN A 487 -0.89 -9.22 -24.56
C ASN A 487 -2.27 -9.84 -24.32
N TYR A 488 -2.61 -10.18 -23.08
CA TYR A 488 -3.91 -10.80 -22.79
C TYR A 488 -5.06 -9.80 -22.74
N PHE A 489 -4.81 -8.54 -22.42
CA PHE A 489 -5.83 -7.49 -22.26
C PHE A 489 -5.80 -6.44 -23.39
N ASP A 490 -5.16 -6.75 -24.52
CA ASP A 490 -4.96 -5.88 -25.69
C ASP A 490 -6.24 -5.24 -26.25
N ASN A 491 -7.35 -5.98 -26.23
CA ASN A 491 -8.65 -5.54 -26.73
C ASN A 491 -9.52 -4.84 -25.67
N MET A 492 -8.93 -4.45 -24.53
CA MET A 492 -9.62 -3.78 -23.43
C MET A 492 -8.99 -2.43 -23.12
N ASN A 493 -9.78 -1.52 -22.52
CA ASN A 493 -9.24 -0.28 -21.99
C ASN A 493 -8.44 -0.57 -20.72
N LEU A 494 -7.17 -0.90 -20.89
CA LEU A 494 -6.27 -1.37 -19.85
C LEU A 494 -5.49 -0.20 -19.22
N PHE A 495 -5.43 -0.20 -17.89
CA PHE A 495 -4.51 0.59 -17.10
C PHE A 495 -3.64 -0.33 -16.24
N ILE A 496 -2.34 -0.08 -16.21
CA ILE A 496 -1.44 -0.76 -15.27
C ILE A 496 -0.86 0.30 -14.35
N LEU A 497 -1.11 0.17 -13.06
CA LEU A 497 -0.75 1.14 -12.03
C LEU A 497 0.20 0.48 -11.03
N LYS A 498 1.26 1.21 -10.67
CA LYS A 498 2.04 0.91 -9.47
C LYS A 498 1.61 1.87 -8.37
N ILE A 499 1.11 1.33 -7.26
CA ILE A 499 0.63 2.15 -6.12
C ILE A 499 1.57 1.90 -4.95
N ASN A 500 2.27 2.95 -4.53
CA ASN A 500 3.24 2.89 -3.43
C ASN A 500 2.73 3.67 -2.23
N ARG A 501 2.83 3.05 -1.06
CA ARG A 501 2.55 3.71 0.23
C ARG A 501 3.81 4.32 0.82
N HIS A 502 4.96 3.72 0.51
CA HIS A 502 6.26 4.16 1.00
C HIS A 502 6.95 5.01 -0.06
N HIS A 503 7.06 6.32 0.22
CA HIS A 503 7.75 7.30 -0.61
C HIS A 503 8.09 8.56 0.21
N ASP A 504 8.89 9.46 -0.36
CA ASP A 504 9.41 10.64 0.34
C ASP A 504 8.46 11.86 0.34
N PHE A 505 7.38 11.83 -0.44
CA PHE A 505 6.43 12.94 -0.53
C PHE A 505 5.55 13.08 0.72
N ILE A 506 5.43 14.31 1.20
CA ILE A 506 4.53 14.73 2.27
C ILE A 506 3.77 15.96 1.76
N GLY A 507 2.48 16.03 2.03
CA GLY A 507 1.69 17.23 1.80
C GLY A 507 1.17 17.81 3.10
N PHE A 508 1.09 19.13 3.13
CA PHE A 508 0.59 19.92 4.23
C PHE A 508 -0.54 20.80 3.72
N SER A 509 -1.68 20.75 4.39
CA SER A 509 -2.74 21.74 4.14
C SER A 509 -2.34 23.08 4.76
N MET A 510 -2.66 24.18 4.07
CA MET A 510 -2.57 25.52 4.68
C MET A 510 -3.69 25.78 5.70
N THR A 511 -4.66 24.88 5.79
CA THR A 511 -5.74 24.87 6.79
C THR A 511 -5.69 23.55 7.59
N ASN A 512 -6.71 23.28 8.42
CA ASN A 512 -6.93 21.97 9.05
C ASN A 512 -5.73 21.39 9.82
N HIS A 513 -4.99 22.22 10.57
CA HIS A 513 -3.80 21.78 11.32
C HIS A 513 -2.79 21.00 10.45
N THR A 514 -2.59 21.43 9.19
CA THR A 514 -1.70 20.82 8.19
C THR A 514 -2.14 19.47 7.61
N VAL A 515 -3.30 18.95 8.00
CA VAL A 515 -3.82 17.70 7.44
C VAL A 515 -4.59 17.98 6.15
N VAL A 516 -4.20 17.29 5.08
CA VAL A 516 -4.87 17.38 3.77
C VAL A 516 -6.20 16.63 3.80
N SER A 517 -7.21 17.12 3.09
CA SER A 517 -8.52 16.46 2.97
C SER A 517 -8.43 15.12 2.24
N ALA A 518 -9.23 14.15 2.67
CA ALA A 518 -9.41 12.92 1.91
C ALA A 518 -10.07 13.22 0.55
N GLY A 519 -9.64 12.51 -0.49
CA GLY A 519 -10.05 12.73 -1.87
C GLY A 519 -9.22 13.78 -2.62
N ALA A 520 -8.34 14.54 -1.94
CA ALA A 520 -7.45 15.46 -2.65
C ALA A 520 -6.38 14.70 -3.45
N PHE A 521 -5.97 15.24 -4.59
CA PHE A 521 -4.84 14.73 -5.36
C PHE A 521 -4.00 15.83 -6.00
N VAL A 522 -2.72 15.52 -6.23
CA VAL A 522 -1.72 16.39 -6.83
C VAL A 522 -1.03 15.67 -7.99
N LYS A 523 -0.80 16.37 -9.10
CA LYS A 523 -0.08 15.84 -10.26
C LYS A 523 1.41 16.15 -10.16
N LEU A 524 2.25 15.11 -10.09
CA LEU A 524 3.71 15.22 -10.08
C LEU A 524 4.30 15.22 -11.50
N SER A 525 3.71 14.40 -12.39
CA SER A 525 4.08 14.31 -13.80
C SER A 525 2.90 13.82 -14.64
N PHE A 526 3.08 13.62 -15.95
CA PHE A 526 2.05 13.02 -16.81
C PHE A 526 1.56 11.65 -16.32
N SER A 527 2.45 10.86 -15.70
CA SER A 527 2.16 9.49 -15.27
C SER A 527 2.24 9.29 -13.76
N GLN A 528 2.40 10.34 -12.95
CA GLN A 528 2.56 10.21 -11.50
C GLN A 528 1.69 11.22 -10.74
N TYR A 529 0.96 10.70 -9.75
CA TYR A 529 0.01 11.44 -8.92
C TYR A 529 0.20 11.09 -7.45
N LEU A 530 -0.03 12.06 -6.57
CA LEU A 530 -0.23 11.83 -5.13
C LEU A 530 -1.73 11.86 -4.85
N ILE A 531 -2.26 10.89 -4.11
CA ILE A 531 -3.66 10.84 -3.71
C ILE A 531 -3.76 10.71 -2.19
N TRP A 532 -4.52 11.59 -1.55
CA TRP A 532 -4.87 11.46 -0.13
C TRP A 532 -6.16 10.66 0.01
N THR A 533 -6.05 9.41 0.44
CA THR A 533 -7.21 8.55 0.72
C THR A 533 -7.74 8.72 2.14
N ASP A 534 -6.93 9.32 3.02
CA ASP A 534 -7.25 9.61 4.41
C ASP A 534 -7.04 11.10 4.69
N GLY A 535 -7.85 11.68 5.56
CA GLY A 535 -7.78 13.12 5.83
C GLY A 535 -8.96 13.66 6.62
N VAL A 536 -9.00 14.99 6.72
CA VAL A 536 -9.98 15.74 7.52
C VAL A 536 -10.71 16.72 6.62
N ASP A 537 -12.04 16.78 6.73
CA ASP A 537 -12.84 17.78 6.02
C ASP A 537 -12.48 19.21 6.47
N ASN A 538 -12.80 20.21 5.64
CA ASN A 538 -12.47 21.60 5.93
C ASN A 538 -12.91 22.06 7.33
N MET A 539 -11.99 22.72 8.04
CA MET A 539 -12.15 23.33 9.37
C MET A 539 -12.39 22.35 10.52
N GLN A 540 -12.16 21.05 10.34
CA GLN A 540 -12.19 20.09 11.44
C GLN A 540 -10.80 19.90 12.07
N ILE A 541 -10.79 19.57 13.37
CA ILE A 541 -9.58 19.26 14.13
C ILE A 541 -9.24 17.77 13.96
N PRO A 542 -8.00 17.41 13.63
CA PRO A 542 -7.54 16.02 13.59
C PRO A 542 -7.86 15.27 14.90
N ASN A 543 -8.62 14.18 14.81
CA ASN A 543 -8.99 13.38 15.99
C ASN A 543 -8.15 12.09 16.14
N ARG A 544 -7.36 11.76 15.12
CA ARG A 544 -6.42 10.65 15.04
C ARG A 544 -5.25 11.00 14.14
N ARG A 545 -4.28 10.10 14.02
CA ARG A 545 -3.23 10.19 13.00
C ARG A 545 -3.80 9.82 11.63
N TYR A 546 -3.41 10.57 10.60
CA TYR A 546 -3.81 10.38 9.21
C TYR A 546 -2.65 9.83 8.38
N ALA A 547 -2.97 9.03 7.36
CA ALA A 547 -1.97 8.44 6.49
C ALA A 547 -1.35 9.48 5.53
N SER A 548 -0.09 9.26 5.17
CA SER A 548 0.57 9.93 4.03
C SER A 548 -0.18 9.63 2.72
N PRO A 549 -0.03 10.46 1.67
CA PRO A 549 -0.65 10.16 0.39
C PRO A 549 -0.12 8.85 -0.21
N LEU A 550 -0.84 8.33 -1.19
CA LEU A 550 -0.39 7.27 -2.07
C LEU A 550 0.30 7.86 -3.29
N LEU A 551 1.45 7.31 -3.68
CA LEU A 551 2.07 7.60 -4.98
C LEU A 551 1.56 6.61 -6.02
N VAL A 552 0.78 7.12 -6.97
CA VAL A 552 0.22 6.35 -8.07
C VAL A 552 1.01 6.63 -9.34
N GLU A 553 1.62 5.59 -9.90
CA GLU A 553 2.34 5.64 -11.17
C GLU A 553 1.62 4.83 -12.25
N PHE A 554 1.24 5.51 -13.34
CA PHE A 554 0.75 4.87 -14.55
C PHE A 554 1.93 4.26 -15.31
N ARG A 555 1.92 2.93 -15.40
CA ARG A 555 2.88 2.09 -16.13
C ARG A 555 2.39 1.76 -17.54
N PHE A 556 1.07 1.72 -17.72
CA PHE A 556 0.40 1.62 -19.01
C PHE A 556 -0.94 2.40 -18.96
N PRO A 557 -1.34 3.09 -20.03
CA PRO A 557 -0.62 3.28 -21.30
C PRO A 557 0.70 4.03 -21.14
N GLU A 558 1.62 3.88 -22.11
CA GLU A 558 2.91 4.55 -22.08
C GLU A 558 2.77 6.07 -22.11
N LYS A 559 3.80 6.82 -21.68
CA LYS A 559 3.68 8.27 -21.43
C LYS A 559 3.08 9.08 -22.58
N ASN A 560 3.48 8.79 -23.83
CA ASN A 560 3.00 9.51 -25.01
C ASN A 560 1.50 9.24 -25.24
N SER A 561 1.09 7.98 -25.12
CA SER A 561 -0.32 7.57 -25.22
C SER A 561 -1.14 8.05 -24.02
N LEU A 562 -0.58 8.05 -22.81
CA LEU A 562 -1.26 8.54 -21.61
C LEU A 562 -1.56 10.04 -21.70
N ALA A 563 -0.70 10.81 -22.38
CA ALA A 563 -0.92 12.24 -22.59
C ALA A 563 -2.14 12.55 -23.48
N THR A 564 -2.56 11.60 -24.33
CA THR A 564 -3.75 11.72 -25.19
C THR A 564 -5.01 11.12 -24.57
N VAL A 565 -4.91 10.37 -23.47
CA VAL A 565 -6.06 9.86 -22.73
C VAL A 565 -6.88 11.02 -22.16
N ASN A 566 -8.21 10.95 -22.29
CA ASN A 566 -9.11 11.93 -21.73
C ASN A 566 -8.89 12.09 -20.21
N LYS A 567 -8.77 13.33 -19.75
CA LYS A 567 -8.56 13.68 -18.33
C LYS A 567 -9.66 13.13 -17.42
N ASP A 568 -10.89 13.00 -17.91
CA ASP A 568 -12.00 12.44 -17.13
C ASP A 568 -11.83 10.93 -16.88
N ILE A 569 -11.22 10.21 -17.83
CA ILE A 569 -10.88 8.80 -17.65
C ILE A 569 -9.78 8.67 -16.59
N ILE A 570 -8.73 9.49 -16.66
CA ILE A 570 -7.68 9.52 -15.63
C ILE A 570 -8.28 9.84 -14.26
N MET A 571 -9.15 10.86 -14.18
CA MET A 571 -9.86 11.22 -12.95
C MET A 571 -10.63 10.03 -12.40
N SER A 572 -11.34 9.28 -13.25
CA SER A 572 -12.07 8.11 -12.81
C SER A 572 -11.18 6.96 -12.35
N VAL A 573 -10.01 6.74 -12.96
CA VAL A 573 -9.06 5.73 -12.48
C VAL A 573 -8.54 6.11 -11.09
N LEU A 574 -8.24 7.40 -10.85
CA LEU A 574 -7.86 7.89 -9.52
C LEU A 574 -9.02 7.78 -8.52
N GLN A 575 -10.25 8.00 -8.98
CA GLN A 575 -11.47 7.84 -8.19
C GLN A 575 -11.67 6.38 -7.75
N ASP A 576 -11.43 5.40 -8.64
CA ASP A 576 -11.50 3.97 -8.32
C ASP A 576 -10.54 3.62 -7.18
N ILE A 577 -9.31 4.16 -7.18
CA ILE A 577 -8.34 3.98 -6.09
C ILE A 577 -8.90 4.53 -4.76
N TYR A 578 -9.50 5.71 -4.79
CA TYR A 578 -10.10 6.31 -3.59
C TYR A 578 -11.30 5.50 -3.09
N ILE A 579 -12.20 5.06 -3.97
CA ILE A 579 -13.32 4.17 -3.64
C ILE A 579 -12.82 2.88 -2.99
N LEU A 580 -11.84 2.22 -3.60
CA LEU A 580 -11.26 0.99 -3.07
C LEU A 580 -10.63 1.19 -1.69
N SER A 581 -10.20 2.40 -1.35
CA SER A 581 -9.66 2.70 -0.01
C SER A 581 -10.74 2.75 1.07
N LEU A 582 -11.99 2.97 0.69
CA LEU A 582 -13.16 3.09 1.57
C LEU A 582 -14.00 1.80 1.62
N ALA A 583 -13.66 0.81 0.79
CA ALA A 583 -14.32 -0.49 0.71
C ALA A 583 -13.68 -1.58 1.61
N ASN A 584 -12.93 -1.17 2.64
CA ASN A 584 -12.19 -2.08 3.49
C ASN A 584 -13.09 -2.73 4.56
N TRP A 585 -13.57 -3.94 4.29
CA TRP A 585 -14.47 -4.70 5.16
C TRP A 585 -13.79 -5.38 6.35
N ARG A 586 -12.51 -5.08 6.61
CA ARG A 586 -11.85 -5.55 7.85
C ARG A 586 -12.37 -4.87 9.10
N GLY A 587 -12.97 -3.69 8.97
CA GLY A 587 -13.52 -2.93 10.07
C GLY A 587 -14.13 -1.61 9.63
N PHE A 588 -15.03 -1.06 10.43
CA PHE A 588 -15.73 0.20 10.11
C PHE A 588 -14.81 1.43 10.07
N ASN A 589 -13.72 1.40 10.84
CA ASN A 589 -12.67 2.42 10.87
C ASN A 589 -11.33 1.85 10.38
N ALA A 590 -11.38 0.94 9.40
CA ALA A 590 -10.17 0.35 8.84
C ALA A 590 -9.31 1.43 8.14
N GLU A 591 -8.02 1.14 8.01
CA GLU A 591 -7.09 2.03 7.31
C GLU A 591 -7.58 2.29 5.88
N ALA A 592 -7.62 3.57 5.50
CA ALA A 592 -8.06 4.03 4.18
C ALA A 592 -6.98 3.76 3.12
N THR A 593 -6.70 2.49 2.87
CA THR A 593 -5.79 2.00 1.82
C THR A 593 -6.59 1.13 0.85
N PRO A 594 -6.38 1.24 -0.47
CA PRO A 594 -7.08 0.44 -1.47
C PRO A 594 -7.09 -1.05 -1.13
N ILE A 595 -8.28 -1.67 -1.13
CA ILE A 595 -8.44 -3.08 -0.79
C ILE A 595 -7.60 -4.01 -1.67
N THR A 596 -7.33 -3.65 -2.92
CA THR A 596 -6.43 -4.40 -3.81
C THR A 596 -5.01 -4.49 -3.29
N LEU A 597 -4.55 -3.55 -2.46
CA LEU A 597 -3.25 -3.63 -1.78
C LEU A 597 -3.37 -4.37 -0.44
N VAL A 598 -4.38 -4.01 0.36
CA VAL A 598 -4.59 -4.55 1.71
C VAL A 598 -4.85 -6.04 1.65
N TYR A 599 -5.83 -6.48 0.85
CA TYR A 599 -6.24 -7.87 0.79
C TYR A 599 -5.13 -8.72 0.15
N SER A 600 -4.43 -8.20 -0.87
CA SER A 600 -3.32 -8.92 -1.53
C SER A 600 -2.19 -9.19 -0.54
N LYS A 601 -1.91 -8.22 0.33
CA LYS A 601 -0.93 -8.37 1.41
C LYS A 601 -1.38 -9.39 2.46
N LEU A 602 -2.66 -9.47 2.81
CA LEU A 602 -3.17 -10.47 3.76
C LEU A 602 -3.00 -11.89 3.22
N ILE A 603 -3.35 -12.11 1.96
CA ILE A 603 -3.19 -13.41 1.29
C ILE A 603 -1.70 -13.77 1.19
N ALA A 604 -0.87 -12.84 0.71
CA ALA A 604 0.58 -13.01 0.63
C ALA A 604 1.19 -13.41 1.99
N ASN A 605 0.84 -12.71 3.07
CA ASN A 605 1.33 -13.01 4.42
C ASN A 605 0.87 -14.38 4.93
N PHE A 606 -0.40 -14.75 4.69
CA PHE A 606 -0.91 -16.06 5.07
C PHE A 606 -0.13 -17.18 4.39
N ILE A 607 0.11 -17.02 3.09
CA ILE A 607 0.80 -18.01 2.26
C ILE A 607 2.28 -18.10 2.60
N LYS A 608 2.91 -16.97 2.93
CA LYS A 608 4.26 -16.94 3.49
C LYS A 608 4.36 -17.80 4.75
N ASN A 609 3.40 -17.68 5.67
CA ASN A 609 3.44 -18.38 6.95
C ASN A 609 3.12 -19.88 6.83
N ILE A 610 2.16 -20.27 5.98
CA ILE A 610 1.83 -21.69 5.74
C ILE A 610 3.06 -22.48 5.28
N LYS A 611 3.93 -21.87 4.48
CA LYS A 611 5.11 -22.54 3.92
C LYS A 611 6.17 -22.88 4.96
N ASN A 612 6.10 -22.29 6.16
CA ASN A 612 6.97 -22.63 7.28
C ASN A 612 6.41 -23.80 8.11
N LEU A 613 5.25 -24.36 7.75
CA LEU A 613 4.71 -25.53 8.44
C LEU A 613 5.57 -26.79 8.13
N PRO A 614 5.95 -27.59 9.15
CA PRO A 614 6.81 -28.76 8.98
C PRO A 614 6.27 -29.84 8.03
N SER A 615 4.96 -29.92 7.86
CA SER A 615 4.26 -30.99 7.15
C SER A 615 3.97 -30.70 5.66
N ASN A 616 4.35 -29.52 5.14
CA ASN A 616 3.92 -29.07 3.81
C ASN A 616 5.02 -29.23 2.74
N ASN A 617 5.29 -30.48 2.36
CA ASN A 617 6.09 -30.80 1.18
C ASN A 617 5.16 -31.08 -0.03
N ASP A 618 4.87 -30.02 -0.77
CA ASP A 618 4.95 -29.99 -2.24
C ASP A 618 3.76 -29.63 -3.14
N GLU A 619 2.50 -29.58 -2.69
CA GLU A 619 1.43 -28.99 -3.53
C GLU A 619 0.44 -28.14 -2.72
N LEU A 620 0.79 -26.87 -2.52
CA LEU A 620 -0.15 -25.86 -2.03
C LEU A 620 -1.09 -25.43 -3.16
N VAL A 621 -2.12 -26.23 -3.40
CA VAL A 621 -3.24 -25.85 -4.28
C VAL A 621 -4.20 -24.96 -3.49
N PHE A 622 -4.21 -23.67 -3.83
CA PHE A 622 -5.22 -22.74 -3.34
C PHE A 622 -6.36 -22.70 -4.37
N PRO A 623 -7.63 -22.90 -3.99
CA PRO A 623 -8.72 -22.76 -4.92
C PRO A 623 -8.96 -21.28 -5.25
N LYS A 624 -9.60 -21.02 -6.40
CA LYS A 624 -10.30 -19.75 -6.62
C LYS A 624 -11.36 -19.60 -5.52
N THR A 625 -11.47 -18.41 -4.93
CA THR A 625 -12.49 -18.14 -3.93
C THR A 625 -13.27 -16.88 -4.25
N ASP A 626 -14.59 -16.98 -4.17
CA ASP A 626 -15.51 -15.84 -4.26
C ASP A 626 -15.87 -15.28 -2.86
N LEU A 627 -15.34 -15.90 -1.79
CA LEU A 627 -15.46 -15.46 -0.42
C LEU A 627 -14.18 -14.76 0.05
N PRO A 628 -14.26 -13.64 0.80
CA PRO A 628 -13.10 -12.93 1.32
C PRO A 628 -12.55 -13.60 2.60
N TRP A 629 -12.15 -14.87 2.50
CA TRP A 629 -11.73 -15.73 3.62
C TRP A 629 -10.54 -15.19 4.44
N PHE A 630 -9.76 -14.32 3.83
CA PHE A 630 -8.50 -13.74 4.34
C PHE A 630 -8.68 -12.56 5.31
N LEU A 631 -9.91 -12.03 5.46
CA LEU A 631 -10.18 -10.83 6.27
C LEU A 631 -9.78 -10.96 7.75
#